data_AF-A0A4Y2KKC2-F1
#
_entry.id   AF-A0A4Y2KKC2-F1
#
_cell.length_a   1.000
_cell.length_b   1.000
_cell.length_c   1.000
_cell.angle_alpha   90.00
_cell.angle_beta   90.00
_cell.angle_gamma   90.00
#
_symmetry.space_group_name_H-M   'P 1'
#
loop_
_entity.id
_entity.type
_entity.pdbx_description
1 polymer ?
#
loop_
_entity_poly.entity_id
_entity_poly.type
_entity_poly.pdbx_seq_one_letter_code
_entity_poly.pdbx_strand_id
1 'polypeptide(L)'
;MTLASRVSTQANLGNLDSLKQKWQMSWGNMALIQCQATVMGFLAAAFATSMNIANSGFNLSNALLLCASSLFTATIASLVLGSITLAVVIFSHKFNINPDNVATPIAASLGDVTTLGILAAISSYLYQIKENYVPPSIIIGIFVLLIPVWIYLSYKNPFVRQVLYSGWVPVITALIITSAGGYILEFSVSQFKGFAIFQPVINGE
;
A
#
# COMPACT_ATOMS: atom_id res chain seq x y z
N MET A 1 -2.75 8.03 -1.44
CA MET A 1 -3.69 9.16 -1.67
C MET A 1 -4.35 9.67 -0.38
N THR A 2 -4.92 8.83 0.49
CA THR A 2 -5.55 9.28 1.76
C THR A 2 -4.62 10.05 2.70
N LEU A 3 -3.32 9.81 2.62
CA LEU A 3 -2.30 10.61 3.31
C LEU A 3 -2.24 12.05 2.79
N ALA A 4 -2.18 12.22 1.47
CA ALA A 4 -1.99 13.51 0.81
C ALA A 4 -3.11 14.47 1.23
N SER A 5 -4.37 14.03 1.14
CA SER A 5 -5.52 14.84 1.50
C SER A 5 -5.54 15.22 2.99
N ARG A 6 -5.16 14.29 3.90
CA ARG A 6 -5.07 14.58 5.34
C ARG A 6 -3.99 15.60 5.66
N VAL A 7 -2.80 15.43 5.09
CA VAL A 7 -1.67 16.33 5.31
C VAL A 7 -1.94 17.69 4.66
N SER A 8 -2.53 17.72 3.47
CA SER A 8 -2.99 18.94 2.82
C SER A 8 -4.04 19.69 3.65
N THR A 9 -5.03 18.99 4.21
CA THR A 9 -6.06 19.62 5.06
C THR A 9 -5.42 20.28 6.28
N GLN A 10 -4.45 19.62 6.93
CA GLN A 10 -3.72 20.21 8.06
C GLN A 10 -2.78 21.34 7.63
N ALA A 11 -2.25 21.29 6.40
CA ALA A 11 -1.51 22.37 5.77
C ALA A 11 -2.35 23.64 5.67
N ASN A 12 -3.58 23.48 5.19
CA ASN A 12 -4.52 24.58 4.99
C ASN A 12 -5.09 25.13 6.32
N LEU A 13 -5.10 24.33 7.38
CA LEU A 13 -5.49 24.74 8.73
C LEU A 13 -4.37 25.47 9.51
N GLY A 14 -3.18 25.67 8.92
CA GLY A 14 -2.04 26.34 9.57
C GLY A 14 -1.26 25.46 10.56
N ASN A 15 -1.66 24.19 10.75
CA ASN A 15 -0.98 23.25 11.64
C ASN A 15 0.37 22.73 11.09
N LEU A 16 0.72 23.10 9.85
CA LEU A 16 2.04 22.87 9.27
C LEU A 16 2.98 24.08 9.41
N ASP A 17 2.75 25.05 10.29
CA ASP A 17 3.76 26.12 10.46
C ASP A 17 4.82 25.76 11.50
N SER A 18 4.47 24.96 12.51
CA SER A 18 5.40 24.51 13.55
C SER A 18 6.17 23.25 13.15
N LEU A 19 7.51 23.30 13.22
CA LEU A 19 8.39 22.12 12.98
C LEU A 19 8.03 20.93 13.87
N LYS A 20 7.60 21.17 15.11
CA LYS A 20 7.20 20.11 16.04
C LYS A 20 5.92 19.42 15.57
N GLN A 21 4.94 20.18 15.09
CA GLN A 21 3.69 19.63 14.55
C GLN A 21 3.92 18.92 13.22
N LYS A 22 4.77 19.46 12.32
CA LYS A 22 5.20 18.78 11.09
C LYS A 22 5.77 17.40 11.39
N TRP A 23 6.72 17.32 12.32
CA TRP A 23 7.36 16.06 12.68
C TRP A 23 6.37 15.06 13.31
N GLN A 24 5.55 15.53 14.25
CA GLN A 24 4.51 14.72 14.88
C GLN A 24 3.52 14.17 13.85
N MET A 25 3.11 14.99 12.89
CA MET A 25 2.20 14.59 11.83
C MET A 25 2.83 13.59 10.87
N SER A 26 4.05 13.84 10.40
CA SER A 26 4.74 12.99 9.43
C SER A 26 4.97 11.58 9.99
N TRP A 27 5.59 11.47 11.17
CA TRP A 27 5.91 10.15 11.72
C TRP A 27 4.65 9.36 12.10
N GLY A 28 3.63 10.04 12.65
CA GLY A 28 2.38 9.39 13.06
C GLY A 28 1.61 8.82 11.87
N ASN A 29 1.52 9.61 10.79
CA ASN A 29 0.87 9.14 9.58
C ASN A 29 1.68 8.03 8.90
N MET A 30 3.01 8.09 8.99
CA MET A 30 3.85 7.02 8.45
C MET A 30 3.62 5.71 9.20
N ALA A 31 3.58 5.73 10.53
CA ALA A 31 3.27 4.53 11.33
C ALA A 31 1.89 3.96 10.99
N LEU A 32 0.89 4.82 10.77
CA LEU A 32 -0.46 4.38 10.39
C LEU A 32 -0.46 3.74 8.99
N ILE A 33 0.22 4.34 8.02
CA ILE A 33 0.33 3.78 6.68
C ILE A 33 1.01 2.43 6.71
N GLN A 34 2.08 2.28 7.49
CA GLN A 34 2.74 0.99 7.66
C GLN A 34 1.78 -0.06 8.23
N CYS A 35 1.02 0.29 9.28
CA CYS A 35 -0.02 -0.59 9.82
C CYS A 35 -1.05 -1.00 8.76
N GLN A 36 -1.62 -0.02 8.05
CA GLN A 36 -2.62 -0.26 7.01
C GLN A 36 -2.03 -1.10 5.86
N ALA A 37 -0.81 -0.80 5.42
CA ALA A 37 -0.15 -1.52 4.34
C ALA A 37 0.16 -2.97 4.70
N THR A 38 0.60 -3.26 5.93
CA THR A 38 0.83 -4.65 6.36
C THR A 38 -0.49 -5.44 6.39
N VAL A 39 -1.56 -4.87 6.92
CA VAL A 39 -2.88 -5.54 6.95
C VAL A 39 -3.44 -5.72 5.53
N MET A 40 -3.34 -4.69 4.68
CA MET A 40 -3.81 -4.78 3.29
C MET A 40 -2.99 -5.77 2.48
N GLY A 41 -1.67 -5.83 2.68
CA GLY A 41 -0.81 -6.84 2.05
C GLY A 41 -1.21 -8.26 2.45
N PHE A 42 -1.56 -8.49 3.72
CA PHE A 42 -2.05 -9.79 4.16
C PHE A 42 -3.39 -10.17 3.52
N LEU A 43 -4.34 -9.23 3.48
CA LEU A 43 -5.64 -9.45 2.85
C LEU A 43 -5.52 -9.68 1.33
N ALA A 44 -4.66 -8.92 0.65
CA ALA A 44 -4.36 -9.09 -0.76
C ALA A 44 -3.73 -10.47 -1.04
N ALA A 45 -2.77 -10.90 -0.20
CA ALA A 45 -2.18 -12.23 -0.29
C ALA A 45 -3.21 -13.36 -0.05
N ALA A 46 -4.13 -13.19 0.91
CA ALA A 46 -5.19 -14.14 1.16
C ALA A 46 -6.13 -14.27 -0.04
N PHE A 47 -6.48 -13.15 -0.67
CA PHE A 47 -7.27 -13.12 -1.90
C PHE A 47 -6.54 -13.83 -3.06
N ALA A 48 -5.29 -13.46 -3.32
CA ALA A 48 -4.47 -14.08 -4.37
C ALA A 48 -4.27 -15.59 -4.14
N THR A 49 -4.07 -16.01 -2.89
CA THR A 49 -3.96 -17.43 -2.54
C THR A 49 -5.27 -18.16 -2.78
N SER A 50 -6.41 -17.56 -2.45
CA SER A 50 -7.74 -18.14 -2.69
C SER A 50 -7.99 -18.35 -4.19
N MET A 51 -7.62 -17.38 -5.02
CA MET A 51 -7.69 -17.51 -6.48
C MET A 51 -6.75 -18.61 -7.00
N ASN A 52 -5.53 -18.69 -6.49
CA ASN A 52 -4.57 -19.71 -6.90
C ASN A 52 -5.06 -21.12 -6.56
N ILE A 53 -5.70 -21.31 -5.39
CA ILE A 53 -6.31 -22.58 -4.99
C ILE A 53 -7.45 -22.96 -5.95
N ALA A 54 -8.29 -22.00 -6.33
CA ALA A 54 -9.42 -22.25 -7.23
C ALA A 54 -8.97 -22.67 -8.64
N ASN A 55 -7.86 -22.12 -9.14
CA ASN A 55 -7.37 -22.37 -10.49
C ASN A 55 -6.39 -23.57 -10.60
N SER A 56 -5.49 -23.73 -9.63
CA SER A 56 -4.32 -24.62 -9.74
C SER A 56 -4.16 -25.61 -8.57
N GLY A 57 -5.07 -25.60 -7.59
CA GLY A 57 -4.97 -26.41 -6.37
C GLY A 57 -4.06 -25.82 -5.30
N PHE A 58 -4.05 -26.44 -4.11
CA PHE A 58 -3.32 -25.94 -2.95
C PHE A 58 -1.82 -26.27 -3.02
N ASN A 59 -0.99 -25.24 -3.18
CA ASN A 59 0.46 -25.33 -3.12
C ASN A 59 1.00 -24.42 -2.02
N LEU A 60 1.51 -25.00 -0.94
CA LEU A 60 2.01 -24.26 0.22
C LEU A 60 3.13 -23.28 -0.16
N SER A 61 4.05 -23.68 -1.06
CA SER A 61 5.17 -22.82 -1.51
C SER A 61 4.66 -21.55 -2.19
N ASN A 62 3.63 -21.67 -3.03
CA ASN A 62 3.05 -20.53 -3.73
C ASN A 62 2.29 -19.62 -2.76
N ALA A 63 1.55 -20.19 -1.80
CA ALA A 63 0.85 -19.41 -0.78
C ALA A 63 1.82 -18.60 0.09
N LEU A 64 2.90 -19.23 0.57
CA LEU A 64 3.93 -18.56 1.36
C LEU A 64 4.69 -17.51 0.56
N LEU A 65 5.01 -17.80 -0.70
CA LEU A 65 5.65 -16.84 -1.59
C LEU A 65 4.77 -15.61 -1.83
N LEU A 66 3.51 -15.81 -2.19
CA LEU A 66 2.55 -14.71 -2.43
C LEU A 66 2.35 -13.85 -1.18
N CYS A 67 2.30 -14.47 0.00
CA CYS A 67 2.17 -13.76 1.26
C CYS A 67 3.42 -12.95 1.61
N ALA A 68 4.60 -13.56 1.54
CA ALA A 68 5.85 -12.88 1.84
C ALA A 68 6.15 -11.74 0.86
N SER A 69 5.97 -11.97 -0.44
CA SER A 69 6.20 -10.94 -1.46
C SER A 69 5.21 -9.80 -1.32
N SER A 70 3.92 -10.07 -1.14
CA SER A 70 2.90 -9.05 -0.96
C SER A 70 3.13 -8.19 0.28
N LEU A 71 3.44 -8.80 1.43
CA LEU A 71 3.72 -8.05 2.67
C LEU A 71 4.96 -7.16 2.56
N PHE A 72 6.04 -7.72 2.03
CA PHE A 72 7.30 -6.99 1.91
C PHE A 72 7.16 -5.85 0.90
N THR A 73 6.54 -6.11 -0.25
CA THR A 73 6.23 -5.09 -1.25
C THR A 73 5.32 -4.00 -0.69
N ALA A 74 4.19 -4.35 -0.07
CA ALA A 74 3.24 -3.38 0.45
C ALA A 74 3.90 -2.46 1.49
N THR A 75 4.74 -3.02 2.36
CA THR A 75 5.48 -2.25 3.37
C THR A 75 6.47 -1.28 2.72
N ILE A 76 7.34 -1.75 1.82
CA ILE A 76 8.36 -0.89 1.21
C ILE A 76 7.72 0.13 0.27
N ALA A 77 6.78 -0.28 -0.59
CA ALA A 77 6.10 0.63 -1.50
C ALA A 77 5.36 1.74 -0.73
N SER A 78 4.66 1.39 0.36
CA SER A 78 3.98 2.37 1.20
C SER A 78 4.95 3.28 1.97
N LEU A 79 6.14 2.80 2.33
CA LEU A 79 7.19 3.60 2.94
C LEU A 79 7.75 4.62 1.94
N VAL A 80 8.08 4.18 0.73
CA VAL A 80 8.60 5.04 -0.33
C VAL A 80 7.55 6.08 -0.73
N LEU A 81 6.34 5.63 -1.06
CA LEU A 81 5.25 6.50 -1.51
C LEU A 81 4.77 7.45 -0.42
N GLY A 82 4.69 6.97 0.83
CA GLY A 82 4.35 7.80 1.99
C GLY A 82 5.38 8.92 2.20
N SER A 83 6.67 8.61 2.09
CA SER A 83 7.75 9.59 2.23
C SER A 83 7.72 10.62 1.10
N ILE A 84 7.55 10.17 -0.15
CA ILE A 84 7.44 11.06 -1.32
C ILE A 84 6.24 11.99 -1.17
N THR A 85 5.07 11.44 -0.82
CA THR A 85 3.84 12.22 -0.63
C THR A 85 4.02 13.27 0.47
N LEU A 86 4.60 12.89 1.62
CA LEU A 86 4.89 13.84 2.71
C LEU A 86 5.86 14.93 2.26
N ALA A 87 6.93 14.58 1.55
CA ALA A 87 7.93 15.51 1.06
C ALA A 87 7.30 16.52 0.08
N VAL A 88 6.50 16.03 -0.87
CA VAL A 88 5.81 16.88 -1.86
C VAL A 88 4.83 17.83 -1.17
N VAL A 89 4.07 17.37 -0.18
CA VAL A 89 3.12 18.24 0.54
C VAL A 89 3.86 19.34 1.31
N ILE A 90 4.93 18.99 2.05
CA ILE A 90 5.73 19.95 2.82
C ILE A 90 6.41 20.96 1.89
N PHE A 91 6.94 20.51 0.76
CA PHE A 91 7.57 21.37 -0.24
C PHE A 91 6.54 22.30 -0.88
N SER A 92 5.42 21.76 -1.38
CA SER A 92 4.36 22.55 -2.03
C SER A 92 3.83 23.66 -1.11
N HIS A 93 3.62 23.35 0.18
CA HIS A 93 3.21 24.35 1.17
C HIS A 93 4.24 25.47 1.33
N LYS A 94 5.55 25.14 1.33
CA LYS A 94 6.63 26.14 1.39
C LYS A 94 6.63 27.10 0.19
N PHE A 95 6.17 26.66 -0.98
CA PHE A 95 6.04 27.48 -2.18
C PHE A 95 4.66 28.14 -2.35
N ASN A 96 3.77 28.05 -1.35
CA ASN A 96 2.38 28.53 -1.44
C ASN A 96 1.58 27.92 -2.61
N ILE A 97 1.96 26.72 -3.05
CA ILE A 97 1.23 25.94 -4.06
C ILE A 97 0.30 24.99 -3.32
N ASN A 98 -0.95 24.85 -3.80
CA ASN A 98 -1.87 23.88 -3.21
C ASN A 98 -1.27 22.46 -3.32
N PRO A 99 -0.94 21.80 -2.20
CA PRO A 99 -0.28 20.51 -2.23
C PRO A 99 -1.15 19.41 -2.85
N ASP A 100 -2.48 19.51 -2.86
CA ASP A 100 -3.35 18.50 -3.47
C ASP A 100 -3.20 18.44 -4.99
N ASN A 101 -2.90 19.58 -5.64
CA ASN A 101 -2.73 19.66 -7.10
C ASN A 101 -1.43 19.00 -7.59
N VAL A 102 -0.45 18.83 -6.69
CA VAL A 102 0.88 18.30 -7.03
C VAL A 102 1.06 16.91 -6.43
N ALA A 103 0.74 16.74 -5.14
CA ALA A 103 0.93 15.47 -4.43
C ALA A 103 0.03 14.35 -4.96
N THR A 104 -1.21 14.65 -5.36
CA THR A 104 -2.16 13.65 -5.84
C THR A 104 -1.73 12.97 -7.15
N PRO A 105 -1.42 13.71 -8.24
CA PRO A 105 -0.98 13.08 -9.50
C PRO A 105 0.38 12.39 -9.37
N ILE A 106 1.30 12.97 -8.59
CA ILE A 106 2.61 12.36 -8.31
C ILE A 106 2.42 11.05 -7.53
N ALA A 107 1.59 11.04 -6.50
CA ALA A 107 1.34 9.83 -5.72
C ALA A 107 0.61 8.74 -6.52
N ALA A 108 -0.25 9.11 -7.46
CA ALA A 108 -0.91 8.15 -8.35
C ALA A 108 0.10 7.51 -9.31
N SER A 109 0.77 8.32 -10.13
CA SER A 109 1.71 7.85 -11.17
C SER A 109 2.94 7.11 -10.61
N LEU A 110 3.57 7.62 -9.53
CA LEU A 110 4.67 6.90 -8.90
C LEU A 110 4.20 5.70 -8.08
N GLY A 111 2.97 5.71 -7.59
CA GLY A 111 2.42 4.64 -6.76
C GLY A 111 2.44 3.31 -7.49
N ASP A 112 1.94 3.29 -8.73
CA ASP A 112 1.80 2.07 -9.53
C ASP A 112 3.16 1.55 -9.99
N VAL A 113 4.01 2.43 -10.53
CA VAL A 113 5.37 2.06 -10.96
C VAL A 113 6.20 1.52 -9.79
N THR A 114 6.14 2.18 -8.63
CA THR A 114 6.89 1.77 -7.44
C THR A 114 6.39 0.43 -6.93
N THR A 115 5.07 0.25 -6.81
CA THR A 115 4.48 -0.98 -6.28
C THR A 115 4.75 -2.17 -7.19
N LEU A 116 4.50 -2.03 -8.50
CA LEU A 116 4.72 -3.11 -9.47
C LEU A 116 6.22 -3.43 -9.63
N GLY A 117 7.08 -2.41 -9.68
CA GLY A 117 8.53 -2.60 -9.78
C GLY A 117 9.10 -3.33 -8.57
N ILE A 118 8.70 -2.91 -7.36
CA ILE A 118 9.10 -3.56 -6.10
C ILE A 118 8.55 -4.98 -6.04
N LEU A 119 7.26 -5.19 -6.37
CA LEU A 119 6.65 -6.52 -6.42
C LEU A 119 7.41 -7.45 -7.36
N ALA A 120 7.70 -7.02 -8.58
CA ALA A 120 8.41 -7.82 -9.56
C ALA A 120 9.80 -8.19 -9.06
N ALA A 121 10.55 -7.25 -8.47
CA ALA A 121 11.89 -7.51 -7.94
C ALA A 121 11.87 -8.53 -6.78
N ILE A 122 11.03 -8.30 -5.76
CA ILE A 122 10.96 -9.16 -4.57
C ILE A 122 10.39 -10.52 -4.90
N SER A 123 9.32 -10.58 -5.71
CA SER A 123 8.71 -11.82 -6.13
C SER A 123 9.70 -12.66 -6.96
N SER A 124 10.46 -12.05 -7.86
CA SER A 124 11.49 -12.76 -8.64
C SER A 124 12.59 -13.33 -7.76
N TYR A 125 13.05 -12.58 -6.76
CA TYR A 125 14.04 -13.05 -5.81
C TYR A 125 13.53 -14.20 -4.93
N LEU A 126 12.32 -14.05 -4.34
CA LEU A 126 11.70 -15.09 -3.53
C LEU A 126 11.37 -16.35 -4.33
N TYR A 127 11.05 -16.20 -5.62
CA TYR A 127 10.75 -17.33 -6.51
C TYR A 127 11.96 -18.24 -6.74
N GLN A 128 13.17 -17.69 -6.80
CA GLN A 128 14.40 -18.49 -6.94
C GLN A 128 14.65 -19.41 -5.74
N ILE A 129 14.15 -19.03 -4.56
CA ILE A 129 14.31 -19.77 -3.31
C ILE A 129 13.01 -20.41 -2.83
N LYS A 130 12.00 -20.55 -3.72
CA LYS A 130 10.65 -21.02 -3.35
C LYS A 130 10.61 -22.43 -2.73
N GLU A 131 11.60 -23.26 -3.05
CA GLU A 131 11.72 -24.63 -2.53
C GLU A 131 12.05 -24.62 -1.03
N ASN A 132 12.65 -23.53 -0.54
CA ASN A 132 12.91 -23.34 0.87
C ASN A 132 11.78 -22.50 1.50
N TYR A 133 10.99 -23.14 2.36
CA TYR A 133 9.88 -22.48 3.07
C TYR A 133 10.35 -21.50 4.16
N VAL A 134 11.61 -21.58 4.60
CA VAL A 134 12.11 -20.83 5.76
C VAL A 134 12.15 -19.31 5.49
N PRO A 135 12.75 -18.80 4.40
CA PRO A 135 12.84 -17.36 4.18
C PRO A 135 11.46 -16.66 4.06
N PRO A 136 10.49 -17.15 3.27
CA PRO A 136 9.15 -16.57 3.24
C PRO A 136 8.46 -16.58 4.61
N SER A 137 8.60 -17.68 5.37
CA SER A 137 7.99 -17.81 6.69
C SER A 137 8.57 -16.82 7.71
N ILE A 138 9.88 -16.60 7.69
CA ILE A 138 10.55 -15.60 8.55
C ILE A 138 10.05 -14.19 8.23
N ILE A 139 9.96 -13.85 6.94
CA ILE A 139 9.46 -12.54 6.50
C ILE A 139 8.05 -12.29 7.01
N ILE A 140 7.15 -13.26 6.85
CA ILE A 140 5.77 -13.18 7.35
C ILE A 140 5.77 -13.00 8.87
N GLY A 141 6.55 -13.80 9.60
CA GLY A 141 6.66 -13.71 11.06
C GLY A 141 7.12 -12.33 11.54
N ILE A 142 8.13 -11.74 10.90
CA ILE A 142 8.62 -10.39 11.23
C ILE A 142 7.51 -9.35 11.03
N PHE A 143 6.82 -9.37 9.89
CA PHE A 143 5.77 -8.39 9.63
C PHE A 143 4.57 -8.52 10.56
N VAL A 144 4.17 -9.75 10.91
CA VAL A 144 3.12 -9.98 11.90
C VAL A 144 3.50 -9.41 13.27
N LEU A 145 4.76 -9.57 13.69
CA LEU A 145 5.26 -9.00 14.94
C LEU A 145 5.37 -7.47 14.91
N LEU A 146 5.54 -6.87 13.73
CA LEU A 146 5.58 -5.41 13.57
C LEU A 146 4.19 -4.75 13.65
N ILE A 147 3.10 -5.46 13.34
CA ILE A 147 1.73 -4.93 13.42
C ILE A 147 1.42 -4.28 14.79
N PRO A 148 1.58 -4.96 15.95
CA PRO A 148 1.28 -4.36 17.24
C PRO A 148 2.17 -3.14 17.55
N VAL A 149 3.41 -3.14 17.05
CA VAL A 149 4.31 -1.99 17.17
C VAL A 149 3.74 -0.79 16.43
N TRP A 150 3.33 -0.96 15.17
CA TRP A 150 2.72 0.12 14.39
C TRP A 150 1.42 0.62 15.00
N ILE A 151 0.55 -0.28 15.47
CA ILE A 151 -0.70 0.08 16.17
C ILE A 151 -0.41 0.94 17.40
N TYR A 152 0.55 0.52 18.23
CA TYR A 152 0.94 1.25 19.43
C TYR A 152 1.50 2.65 19.10
N LEU A 153 2.38 2.71 18.10
CA LEU A 153 2.99 3.96 17.61
C LEU A 153 1.94 4.93 17.07
N SER A 154 0.96 4.44 16.29
CA SER A 154 -0.15 5.24 15.78
C SER A 154 -1.13 5.68 16.88
N TYR A 155 -1.40 4.82 17.86
CA TYR A 155 -2.29 5.14 18.98
C TYR A 155 -1.75 6.27 19.87
N LYS A 156 -0.43 6.31 20.09
CA LYS A 156 0.22 7.35 20.89
C LYS A 156 0.14 8.73 20.23
N ASN A 157 -0.09 8.80 18.92
CA ASN A 157 -0.09 10.05 18.18
C ASN A 157 -1.51 10.67 18.10
N PRO A 158 -1.73 11.87 18.67
CA PRO A 158 -3.06 12.48 18.72
C PRO A 158 -3.64 12.80 17.34
N PHE A 159 -2.79 13.11 16.35
CA PHE A 159 -3.24 13.46 14.98
C PHE A 159 -3.81 12.27 14.22
N VAL A 160 -3.47 11.04 14.62
CA VAL A 160 -3.71 9.84 13.82
C VAL A 160 -4.56 8.81 14.57
N ARG A 161 -4.63 8.91 15.90
CA ARG A 161 -5.43 8.02 16.76
C ARG A 161 -6.88 7.88 16.30
N GLN A 162 -7.57 8.96 15.94
CA GLN A 162 -8.96 8.87 15.47
C GLN A 162 -9.08 8.09 14.15
N VAL A 163 -8.07 8.24 13.28
CA VAL A 163 -8.06 7.58 11.98
C VAL A 163 -7.70 6.11 12.09
N LEU A 164 -6.93 5.73 13.11
CA LEU A 164 -6.69 4.32 13.44
C LEU A 164 -8.00 3.57 13.77
N TYR A 165 -9.03 4.23 14.29
CA TYR A 165 -10.32 3.59 14.56
C TYR A 165 -11.30 3.67 13.38
N SER A 166 -11.43 4.85 12.77
CA SER A 166 -12.44 5.11 11.73
C SER A 166 -11.97 4.75 10.31
N GLY A 167 -10.65 4.68 10.08
CA GLY A 167 -10.05 4.58 8.76
C GLY A 167 -10.10 3.20 8.10
N TRP A 168 -10.55 2.16 8.79
CA TRP A 168 -10.56 0.79 8.26
C TRP A 168 -11.65 0.55 7.23
N VAL A 169 -12.86 1.09 7.45
CA VAL A 169 -14.01 0.85 6.57
C VAL A 169 -13.69 1.28 5.13
N PRO A 170 -13.21 2.52 4.86
CA PRO A 170 -12.90 2.93 3.49
C PRO A 170 -11.75 2.12 2.87
N VAL A 171 -10.73 1.79 3.66
CA VAL A 171 -9.53 1.09 3.18
C VAL A 171 -9.82 -0.36 2.79
N ILE A 172 -10.56 -1.08 3.65
CA ILE A 172 -10.96 -2.47 3.36
C ILE A 172 -11.96 -2.51 2.20
N THR A 173 -12.92 -1.58 2.17
CA THR A 173 -13.89 -1.51 1.07
C THR A 173 -13.20 -1.26 -0.27
N ALA A 174 -12.24 -0.34 -0.31
CA ALA A 174 -11.44 -0.10 -1.51
C ALA A 174 -10.68 -1.36 -1.94
N LEU A 175 -10.05 -2.07 -1.01
CA LEU A 175 -9.35 -3.33 -1.33
C LEU A 175 -10.30 -4.37 -1.93
N ILE A 176 -11.50 -4.55 -1.35
CA ILE A 176 -12.49 -5.50 -1.87
C ILE A 176 -12.89 -5.14 -3.30
N ILE A 177 -13.19 -3.86 -3.56
CA ILE A 177 -13.56 -3.38 -4.90
C ILE A 177 -12.42 -3.61 -5.90
N THR A 178 -11.19 -3.25 -5.53
CA THR A 178 -10.01 -3.42 -6.39
C THR A 178 -9.73 -4.91 -6.65
N SER A 179 -9.84 -5.78 -5.65
CA SER A 179 -9.66 -7.22 -5.79
C SER A 179 -10.74 -7.85 -6.69
N ALA A 180 -12.01 -7.46 -6.53
CA ALA A 180 -13.10 -7.92 -7.39
C ALA A 180 -12.90 -7.43 -8.84
N GLY A 181 -12.51 -6.17 -9.03
CA GLY A 181 -12.16 -5.63 -10.34
C GLY A 181 -11.00 -6.37 -10.99
N GLY A 182 -9.95 -6.68 -10.22
CA GLY A 182 -8.81 -7.48 -10.67
C GLY A 182 -9.20 -8.89 -11.12
N TYR A 183 -10.09 -9.55 -10.39
CA TYR A 183 -10.62 -10.87 -10.77
C TYR A 183 -11.41 -10.83 -12.10
N ILE A 184 -12.30 -9.84 -12.24
CA ILE A 184 -13.08 -9.65 -13.48
C ILE A 184 -12.15 -9.35 -14.66
N LEU A 185 -11.10 -8.57 -14.42
CA LEU A 185 -10.09 -8.25 -15.43
C LEU A 185 -9.33 -9.50 -15.87
N GLU A 186 -8.85 -10.32 -14.94
CA GLU A 186 -8.14 -11.57 -15.26
C GLU A 186 -9.04 -12.52 -16.07
N PHE A 187 -10.31 -12.68 -15.66
CA PHE A 187 -11.30 -13.44 -16.41
C PHE A 187 -11.48 -12.89 -17.83
N SER A 188 -11.61 -11.58 -17.98
CA SER A 188 -11.81 -10.92 -19.28
C SER A 188 -10.59 -11.08 -20.20
N VAL A 189 -9.38 -10.96 -19.66
CA VAL A 189 -8.12 -11.17 -20.41
C VAL A 189 -7.99 -12.62 -20.88
N SER A 190 -8.42 -13.59 -20.05
CA SER A 190 -8.39 -15.01 -20.43
C SER A 190 -9.36 -15.35 -21.57
N GLN A 191 -10.53 -14.68 -21.63
CA GLN A 191 -11.57 -14.90 -22.63
C GLN A 191 -11.31 -14.15 -23.94
N PHE A 192 -10.77 -12.93 -23.87
CA PHE A 192 -10.59 -12.04 -25.02
C PHE A 192 -9.10 -11.72 -25.27
N LYS A 193 -8.45 -12.51 -26.15
CA LYS A 193 -7.09 -12.24 -26.62
C LYS A 193 -7.04 -10.89 -27.35
N GLY A 194 -6.54 -9.85 -26.68
CA GLY A 194 -6.45 -8.48 -27.19
C GLY A 194 -6.99 -7.41 -26.22
N PHE A 195 -7.76 -7.81 -25.21
CA PHE A 195 -8.32 -6.89 -24.21
C PHE A 195 -7.22 -6.14 -23.43
N ALA A 196 -6.10 -6.80 -23.14
CA ALA A 196 -4.99 -6.24 -22.38
C ALA A 196 -4.41 -4.95 -23.01
N ILE A 197 -4.50 -4.76 -24.33
CA ILE A 197 -3.99 -3.57 -25.03
C ILE A 197 -4.87 -2.34 -24.75
N PHE A 198 -6.17 -2.54 -24.47
CA PHE A 198 -7.11 -1.45 -24.17
C PHE A 198 -7.15 -1.08 -22.70
N GLN A 199 -6.47 -1.83 -21.82
CA GLN A 199 -6.49 -1.63 -20.38
C GLN A 199 -6.02 -0.23 -19.94
N PRO A 200 -4.93 0.35 -20.48
CA PRO A 200 -4.52 1.72 -20.12
C PRO A 200 -5.58 2.76 -20.48
N VAL A 201 -6.15 2.62 -21.69
CA VAL A 201 -7.20 3.51 -22.21
C VAL A 201 -8.48 3.45 -21.36
N ILE A 202 -8.87 2.25 -20.91
CA ILE A 202 -10.06 2.04 -20.06
C ILE A 202 -9.81 2.55 -18.63
N ASN A 203 -8.61 2.36 -18.11
CA ASN A 203 -8.24 2.84 -16.77
C ASN A 203 -7.97 4.35 -16.72
N GLY A 204 -7.87 5.01 -17.89
CA GLY A 204 -7.68 6.45 -18.00
C GLY A 204 -6.23 6.90 -17.77
N GLU A 205 -5.25 6.03 -18.04
CA GLU A 205 -3.81 6.32 -18.03
C GLU A 205 -3.23 6.50 -19.44
#